data_AF-A0A349PNH6-F1
#
_entry.id   AF-A0A349PNH6-F1
#
_cell.length_a   1.000
_cell.length_b   1.000
_cell.length_c   1.000
_cell.angle_alpha   90.00
_cell.angle_beta   90.00
_cell.angle_gamma   90.00
#
_symmetry.space_group_name_H-M   'P 1'
#
loop_
_entity.id
_entity.type
_entity.pdbx_description
1 polymer ?
#
loop_
_entity_poly.entity_id
_entity_poly.type
_entity_poly.pdbx_seq_one_letter_code
_entity_poly.pdbx_strand_id
1 'polypeptide(L)' 'MKAIEVKTHTNQFGNLELNYPLHTKSRNVRVIILVEDEENEESLWMQSIASNPVFNFLKEDEENIYSLTDGEPIE' A
#
# COMPACT_ATOMS: atom_id res chain seq x y z
N MET A 1 15.28 -1.17 -21.30
CA MET A 1 15.41 -0.31 -20.09
C MET A 1 15.87 -1.20 -18.95
N LYS A 2 16.74 -0.74 -18.05
CA LYS A 2 17.23 -1.53 -16.91
C LYS A 2 16.69 -0.90 -15.63
N ALA A 3 15.87 -1.64 -14.89
CA ALA A 3 15.45 -1.25 -13.56
C ALA A 3 16.57 -1.57 -12.56
N ILE A 4 16.78 -0.68 -11.59
CA ILE A 4 17.72 -0.87 -10.48
C ILE A 4 16.91 -0.63 -9.22
N GLU A 5 16.75 -1.68 -8.41
CA GLU A 5 16.17 -1.58 -7.07
C GLU A 5 17.30 -1.35 -6.07
N VAL A 6 17.18 -0.30 -5.25
CA VAL A 6 18.12 0.01 -4.17
C VAL A 6 17.32 0.13 -2.89
N LYS A 7 17.61 -0.74 -1.92
CA LYS A 7 17.05 -0.64 -0.57
C LYS A 7 17.83 0.41 0.21
N THR A 8 17.17 1.49 0.60
CA THR A 8 17.76 2.59 1.39
C THR A 8 16.69 3.20 2.29
N HIS A 9 17.07 4.14 3.14
CA HIS A 9 16.19 4.86 4.08
C HIS A 9 16.31 6.37 3.89
N THR A 10 15.32 7.10 4.38
CA THR A 10 15.39 8.55 4.49
C THR A 10 16.22 8.96 5.70
N ASN A 11 16.94 10.07 5.60
CA ASN A 11 17.64 10.61 6.75
C ASN A 11 16.68 11.34 7.72
N GLN A 12 17.21 11.84 8.84
CA GLN A 12 16.44 12.55 9.88
C GLN A 12 15.66 13.79 9.40
N PHE A 13 15.95 14.28 8.19
CA PHE A 13 15.25 15.41 7.58
C PHE A 13 14.24 14.98 6.50
N GLY A 14 14.03 13.67 6.33
CA GLY A 14 13.12 13.10 5.32
C GLY A 14 13.72 13.01 3.91
N ASN A 15 15.02 13.23 3.73
CA ASN A 15 15.63 13.17 2.40
C ASN A 15 16.08 11.75 2.05
N LEU A 16 15.81 11.32 0.80
CA LEU A 16 16.31 10.06 0.27
C LEU A 16 17.83 10.14 0.00
N GLU A 17 18.61 9.31 0.67
CA GLU A 17 20.05 9.18 0.41
C GLU A 17 20.30 7.99 -0.53
N LEU A 18 20.64 8.29 -1.79
CA LEU A 18 20.96 7.29 -2.81
C LEU A 18 22.46 7.23 -3.07
N ASN A 19 23.19 6.46 -2.26
CA ASN A 19 24.61 6.20 -2.48
C ASN A 19 24.83 4.98 -3.40
N TYR A 20 24.33 5.07 -4.64
CA TYR A 20 24.48 4.01 -5.64
C TYR A 20 25.17 4.54 -6.92
N PRO A 21 26.40 4.08 -7.23
CA PRO A 21 27.09 4.53 -8.43
C PRO A 21 26.46 3.90 -9.68
N LEU A 22 25.79 4.73 -10.48
CA LEU A 22 25.40 4.37 -11.83
C LEU A 22 26.68 4.30 -12.67
N HIS A 23 27.26 3.11 -12.83
CA HIS A 23 28.48 2.83 -13.63
C HIS A 23 28.30 3.10 -15.16
N THR A 24 27.49 4.11 -15.51
CA THR A 24 27.16 4.56 -16.86
C THR A 24 27.39 6.07 -16.93
N LYS A 25 28.22 6.52 -17.88
CA LYS A 25 28.54 7.95 -18.05
C LYS A 25 27.57 8.62 -19.01
N SER A 26 27.21 9.88 -18.72
CA SER A 26 26.48 10.80 -19.62
C SER A 26 25.21 10.22 -20.27
N ARG A 27 24.30 9.66 -19.45
CA ARG A 27 23.00 9.18 -19.91
C ARG A 27 21.85 9.81 -19.13
N ASN A 28 20.74 10.05 -19.81
CA ASN A 28 19.48 10.43 -19.17
C ASN A 28 18.92 9.24 -18.40
N VAL A 29 18.53 9.45 -17.15
CA VAL A 29 17.92 8.42 -16.30
C VAL A 29 16.55 8.88 -15.80
N ARG A 30 15.68 7.92 -15.52
CA ARG A 30 14.40 8.12 -14.84
C ARG A 30 14.46 7.38 -13.52
N VAL A 31 14.14 8.06 -12.42
CA VAL A 31 14.08 7.49 -11.07
C VAL A 31 12.62 7.31 -10.69
N ILE A 32 12.27 6.14 -10.15
CA ILE A 32 10.97 5.86 -9.52
C ILE A 32 11.27 5.59 -8.06
N ILE A 33 10.58 6.29 -7.16
CA ILE A 33 10.68 6.11 -5.71
C ILE A 33 9.35 5.51 -5.27
N LEU A 34 9.40 4.38 -4.58
CA LEU A 34 8.25 3.74 -3.95
C LEU A 34 8.44 3.89 -2.45
N VAL A 35 7.47 4.49 -1.78
CA VAL A 35 7.42 4.64 -0.32
C VAL A 35 6.13 3.98 0.12
N GLU A 36 6.17 3.23 1.23
CA GLU A 36 4.97 2.70 1.85
C GLU A 36 4.19 3.89 2.45
N ASP A 37 2.88 3.95 2.22
CA ASP A 37 2.05 4.90 2.94
C ASP A 37 2.06 4.51 4.43
N GLU A 38 2.64 5.38 5.27
CA GLU A 38 2.60 5.22 6.73
C GLU A 38 1.20 5.46 7.29
N GLU A 39 0.34 6.13 6.53
CA GLU A 39 -1.06 6.18 6.88
C GLU A 39 -1.61 4.76 6.75
N ASN A 40 -2.04 4.23 7.89
CA ASN A 40 -2.93 3.09 7.95
C ASN A 40 -4.30 3.55 7.41
N GLU A 41 -4.32 4.00 6.15
CA GLU A 41 -5.49 4.50 5.43
C GLU A 41 -6.59 3.45 5.51
N GLU A 42 -6.22 2.16 5.43
CA GLU A 42 -7.13 1.05 5.64
C GLU A 42 -7.78 1.08 7.04
N SER A 43 -7.02 1.24 8.12
CA SER A 43 -7.63 1.33 9.46
C SER A 43 -8.40 2.63 9.67
N LEU A 44 -7.95 3.75 9.11
CA LEU A 44 -8.68 5.03 9.17
C LEU A 44 -10.02 4.91 8.43
N TRP A 45 -10.00 4.29 7.25
CA TRP A 45 -11.17 4.01 6.42
C TRP A 45 -12.11 3.03 7.12
N MET A 46 -11.58 1.95 7.70
CA MET A 46 -12.35 0.96 8.46
C MET A 46 -13.03 1.59 9.68
N GLN A 47 -12.31 2.41 10.46
CA GLN A 47 -12.89 3.13 11.61
C GLN A 47 -13.97 4.11 11.16
N SER A 48 -13.74 4.82 10.06
CA SER A 48 -14.69 5.79 9.51
C SER A 48 -15.97 5.13 9.03
N ILE A 49 -15.90 3.96 8.40
CA ILE A 49 -17.08 3.19 7.96
C ILE A 49 -17.80 2.58 9.16
N ALA A 50 -17.07 1.95 10.09
CA ALA A 50 -17.66 1.26 11.24
C ALA A 50 -18.45 2.19 12.17
N SER A 51 -18.02 3.46 12.27
CA SER A 51 -18.66 4.46 13.13
C SER A 51 -19.73 5.31 12.43
N ASN A 52 -19.79 5.30 11.09
CA ASN A 52 -20.68 6.18 10.35
C ASN A 52 -22.09 5.57 10.19
N PRO A 53 -23.15 6.24 10.71
CA PRO A 53 -24.52 5.73 10.67
C PRO A 53 -25.09 5.49 9.26
N VAL A 54 -24.55 6.14 8.22
CA VAL A 54 -24.96 5.93 6.82
C VAL A 54 -24.76 4.47 6.41
N PHE A 55 -23.80 3.76 7.01
CA PHE A 55 -23.50 2.37 6.72
C PHE A 55 -24.18 1.37 7.65
N ASN A 56 -25.15 1.80 8.48
CA ASN A 56 -25.85 0.87 9.38
C ASN A 56 -26.62 -0.23 8.64
N PHE A 57 -27.01 -0.02 7.38
CA PHE A 57 -27.67 -1.05 6.56
C PHE A 57 -26.79 -2.29 6.36
N LEU A 58 -25.46 -2.16 6.37
CA LEU A 58 -24.53 -3.29 6.27
C LEU A 58 -24.59 -4.26 7.46
N LYS A 59 -25.33 -3.91 8.52
CA LYS A 59 -25.57 -4.78 9.69
C LYS A 59 -26.82 -5.66 9.51
N GLU A 60 -27.60 -5.43 8.47
CA GLU A 60 -28.80 -6.20 8.16
C GLU A 60 -28.41 -7.60 7.67
N ASP A 61 -29.21 -8.62 8.03
CA ASP A 61 -28.87 -10.01 7.74
C ASP A 61 -28.78 -10.28 6.23
N GLU A 62 -29.57 -9.53 5.45
CA GLU A 62 -29.63 -9.55 3.99
C GLU A 62 -28.31 -9.13 3.31
N GLU A 63 -27.48 -8.34 4.00
CA GLU A 63 -26.19 -7.87 3.49
C GLU A 63 -25.05 -8.87 3.78
N ASN A 64 -25.32 -9.96 4.51
CA ASN A 64 -24.36 -11.06 4.72
C ASN A 64 -24.29 -11.98 3.49
N ILE A 65 -23.59 -11.51 2.45
CA ILE A 65 -23.53 -12.19 1.15
C ILE A 65 -22.57 -13.40 1.07
N TYR A 66 -21.79 -13.67 2.14
CA TYR A 66 -20.92 -14.83 2.22
C TYR A 66 -21.20 -15.65 3.48
N SER A 67 -21.23 -16.96 3.30
CA SER A 67 -21.34 -17.97 4.36
C SER A 67 -20.03 -18.75 4.50
N LEU A 68 -19.82 -19.36 5.67
CA LEU A 68 -18.67 -20.24 5.91
C LEU A 68 -18.64 -21.45 4.96
N THR A 69 -19.78 -21.82 4.39
CA THR A 69 -19.92 -22.95 3.47
C THR A 69 -19.71 -22.60 2.00
N ASP A 70 -19.49 -21.32 1.67
CA ASP A 70 -19.31 -20.87 0.28
C ASP A 70 -17.89 -21.12 -0.24
N GLY A 71 -16.93 -21.34 0.67
CA GLY A 71 -15.54 -21.60 0.30
C GLY A 71 -15.31 -23.03 -0.20
N GLU A 72 -14.51 -23.16 -1.26
CA GLU A 72 -13.94 -24.45 -1.66
C GLU A 72 -12.59 -24.68 -0.95
N PRO A 73 -12.24 -25.93 -0.59
CA PRO A 73 -10.91 -26.25 -0.08
C PRO A 73 -9.83 -25.87 -1.10
N ILE A 74 -8.75 -25.25 -0.64
CA ILE A 74 -7.56 -25.03 -1.46
C ILE A 74 -6.76 -26.34 -1.49
N GLU A 75 -6.60 -26.94 -2.67
CA GLU A 75 -5.72 -28.11 -2.92
C GLU A 75 -4.23 -27.73 -3.02
#